data_AF-A0A961NJ96-F1
#
_entry.id   AF-A0A961NJ96-F1
#
_cell.length_a   1.000
_cell.length_b   1.000
_cell.length_c   1.000
_cell.angle_alpha   90.00
_cell.angle_beta   90.00
_cell.angle_gamma   90.00
#
_symmetry.space_group_name_H-M   'P 1'
#
loop_
_entity.id
_entity.type
_entity.pdbx_description
1 polymer ?
#
loop_
_entity_poly.entity_id
_entity_poly.type
_entity_poly.pdbx_seq_one_letter_code
_entity_poly.pdbx_strand_id
1 'polypeptide(L)'
;MDIRVENKQYFGQKASGLFDPADVKDSCGVGFVADVNGVKSRRIVELGLEVIKNIEHRGAVGADPETGDGAGILMQIPDRFFRRVAREEIGLELPPAGRFAVGFMYLPQKKAIRKSVENVIEKVAMDEGLRFLGWRDVPVNNDI
;
A
#
# COMPACT_ATOMS: atom_id res chain seq x y z
N MET A 1 38.87 -3.09 -8.37
CA MET A 1 38.62 -2.03 -7.38
C MET A 1 37.71 -2.67 -6.34
N ASP A 2 38.32 -3.28 -5.32
CA ASP A 2 37.63 -4.10 -4.34
C ASP A 2 36.92 -3.23 -3.32
N ILE A 3 35.59 -3.30 -3.30
CA ILE A 3 34.78 -2.66 -2.27
C ILE A 3 34.71 -3.63 -1.09
N ARG A 4 35.58 -3.41 -0.10
CA ARG A 4 35.44 -4.02 1.23
C ARG A 4 34.25 -3.38 1.94
N VAL A 5 33.24 -4.18 2.26
CA VAL A 5 32.16 -3.77 3.17
C VAL A 5 32.71 -3.86 4.58
N GLU A 6 33.04 -2.73 5.20
CA GLU A 6 33.33 -2.68 6.63
C GLU A 6 32.05 -2.97 7.42
N ASN A 7 32.14 -3.97 8.31
CA ASN A 7 31.09 -4.32 9.25
C ASN A 7 30.72 -3.10 10.11
N LYS A 8 29.54 -2.53 9.89
CA LYS A 8 28.95 -1.57 10.82
C LYS A 8 28.64 -2.30 12.12
N GLN A 9 29.45 -2.03 13.13
CA GLN A 9 29.23 -2.44 14.51
C GLN A 9 27.97 -1.70 15.00
N TYR A 10 26.85 -2.39 15.09
CA TYR A 10 25.63 -1.88 15.70
C TYR A 10 25.96 -1.52 17.16
N PHE A 11 25.77 -0.25 17.53
CA PHE A 11 25.83 0.20 18.93
C PHE A 11 24.64 -0.39 19.70
N GLY A 12 24.71 -1.67 20.06
CA GLY A 12 23.76 -2.32 20.96
C GLY A 12 24.11 -1.97 22.41
N GLN A 13 23.14 -1.53 23.20
CA GLN A 13 23.29 -1.41 24.65
C GLN A 13 23.83 -2.73 25.24
N LYS A 14 24.58 -2.67 26.34
CA LYS A 14 24.96 -3.88 27.08
C LYS A 14 23.77 -4.38 27.88
N ALA A 15 23.59 -5.71 27.94
CA ALA A 15 22.62 -6.34 28.82
C ALA A 15 22.77 -5.81 30.26
N SER A 16 21.64 -5.47 30.89
CA SER A 16 21.59 -4.87 32.22
C SER A 16 20.42 -5.46 33.01
N GLY A 17 20.72 -6.15 34.11
CA GLY A 17 19.71 -6.87 34.89
C GLY A 17 19.17 -8.08 34.12
N LEU A 18 17.85 -8.30 34.16
CA LEU A 18 17.17 -9.36 33.39
C LEU A 18 16.90 -8.99 31.92
N PHE A 19 17.33 -7.81 31.47
CA PHE A 19 17.12 -7.35 30.10
C PHE A 19 18.35 -7.61 29.24
N ASP A 20 18.20 -8.49 28.25
CA ASP A 20 19.13 -8.65 27.14
C ASP A 20 18.58 -7.90 25.90
N PRO A 21 19.29 -6.89 25.37
CA PRO A 21 18.94 -6.23 24.11
C PRO A 21 18.77 -7.17 22.92
N ALA A 22 19.32 -8.39 22.98
CA ALA A 22 19.07 -9.45 21.99
C ALA A 22 17.63 -10.00 22.01
N ASP A 23 16.88 -9.78 23.09
CA ASP A 23 15.48 -10.19 23.22
C ASP A 23 14.50 -9.19 22.59
N VAL A 24 14.99 -8.01 22.16
CA VAL A 24 14.17 -7.02 21.45
C VAL A 24 14.00 -7.46 20.00
N LYS A 25 12.86 -8.09 19.72
CA LYS A 25 12.41 -8.40 18.36
C LYS A 25 11.31 -7.42 17.98
N ASP A 26 11.58 -6.59 16.97
CA ASP A 26 10.56 -5.74 16.36
C ASP A 26 9.80 -6.54 15.29
N SER A 27 8.48 -6.63 15.42
CA SER A 27 7.63 -7.62 14.74
C SER A 27 6.97 -7.11 13.46
N CYS A 28 7.60 -6.16 12.75
CA CYS A 28 7.08 -5.66 11.47
C CYS A 28 8.19 -5.54 10.41
N GLY A 29 7.96 -6.16 9.25
CA GLY A 29 8.82 -6.05 8.08
C GLY A 29 8.47 -4.85 7.20
N VAL A 30 9.48 -4.13 6.72
CA VAL A 30 9.33 -3.10 5.68
C VAL A 30 10.43 -3.28 4.64
N GLY A 31 10.11 -3.01 3.38
CA GLY A 31 11.07 -2.97 2.29
C GLY A 31 10.61 -2.02 1.20
N PHE A 32 11.53 -1.67 0.30
CA PHE A 32 11.23 -0.82 -0.84
C PHE A 32 12.00 -1.33 -2.07
N VAL A 33 11.43 -1.06 -3.24
CA VAL A 33 12.06 -1.35 -4.54
C VAL A 33 11.96 -0.10 -5.39
N ALA A 34 13.08 0.28 -6.01
CA ALA A 34 13.14 1.42 -6.91
C ALA A 34 13.97 1.08 -8.14
N ASP A 35 13.55 1.59 -9.30
CA ASP A 35 14.40 1.63 -10.48
C ASP A 35 15.23 2.92 -10.44
N VAL A 36 16.56 2.77 -10.41
CA VAL A 36 17.50 3.90 -10.26
C VAL A 36 17.47 4.88 -11.43
N ASN A 37 16.99 4.45 -12.60
CA ASN A 37 16.81 5.28 -13.78
C ASN A 37 15.41 5.89 -13.85
N GLY A 38 14.55 5.61 -12.86
CA GLY A 38 13.17 6.11 -12.80
C GLY A 38 12.22 5.45 -13.81
N VAL A 39 12.59 4.31 -14.38
CA VAL A 39 11.77 3.62 -15.39
C VAL A 39 10.60 2.88 -14.72
N LYS A 40 9.36 3.26 -15.09
CA LYS A 40 8.15 2.59 -14.60
C LYS A 40 8.00 1.22 -15.26
N SER A 41 7.89 0.16 -14.47
CA SER A 41 7.66 -1.20 -14.99
C SER A 41 6.82 -2.05 -14.03
N ARG A 42 6.11 -3.05 -14.59
CA ARG A 42 5.38 -4.06 -13.80
C ARG A 42 6.31 -4.86 -12.89
N ARG A 43 7.56 -5.06 -13.32
CA ARG A 43 8.60 -5.76 -12.56
C ARG A 43 8.81 -5.17 -11.16
N ILE A 44 8.74 -3.84 -11.00
CA ILE A 44 8.87 -3.20 -9.69
C ILE A 44 7.75 -3.64 -8.73
N VAL A 45 6.51 -3.78 -9.25
CA VAL A 45 5.37 -4.26 -8.46
C VAL A 45 5.56 -5.72 -8.07
N GLU A 46 6.02 -6.56 -9.01
CA GLU A 46 6.30 -7.98 -8.76
C GLU A 46 7.38 -8.16 -7.68
N LEU A 47 8.46 -7.39 -7.77
CA LEU A 47 9.51 -7.36 -6.73
C LEU A 47 8.97 -6.87 -5.39
N GLY A 48 8.09 -5.87 -5.36
CA GLY A 48 7.44 -5.42 -4.12
C GLY A 48 6.59 -6.51 -3.47
N LEU A 49 5.87 -7.30 -4.26
CA LEU A 49 5.09 -8.45 -3.77
C LEU A 49 6.02 -9.58 -3.28
N GLU A 50 7.14 -9.81 -3.95
CA GLU A 50 8.16 -10.77 -3.50
C GLU A 50 8.78 -10.35 -2.16
N VAL A 51 9.04 -9.06 -1.96
CA VAL A 51 9.49 -8.53 -0.67
C VAL A 51 8.49 -8.85 0.43
N ILE A 52 7.19 -8.63 0.21
CA ILE A 52 6.14 -8.94 1.20
C ILE A 52 6.14 -10.43 1.57
N LYS A 53 6.24 -11.32 0.57
CA LYS A 53 6.32 -12.77 0.82
C LYS A 53 7.54 -13.13 1.65
N ASN A 54 8.68 -12.52 1.36
CA ASN A 54 9.93 -12.82 2.07
C ASN A 54 9.96 -12.31 3.52
N ILE A 55 9.10 -11.36 3.89
CA ILE A 55 8.97 -10.85 5.26
C ILE A 55 7.80 -11.47 6.03
N GLU A 56 7.11 -12.46 5.46
CA GLU A 56 5.97 -13.16 6.09
C GLU A 56 6.33 -13.76 7.46
N HIS A 57 7.56 -14.27 7.61
CA HIS A 57 8.07 -14.78 8.90
C HIS A 57 8.13 -13.73 10.02
N ARG A 58 7.93 -12.45 9.68
CA ARG A 58 7.83 -11.33 10.63
C ARG A 58 6.39 -10.84 10.79
N GLY A 59 5.43 -11.40 10.07
CA GLY A 59 4.02 -11.09 10.23
C GLY A 59 3.45 -11.79 11.45
N ALA A 60 2.58 -11.11 12.17
CA ALA A 60 1.71 -11.76 13.12
C ALA A 60 0.60 -12.50 12.35
N VAL A 61 0.45 -13.78 12.68
CA VAL A 61 -0.57 -14.67 12.14
C VAL A 61 -1.76 -14.62 13.08
N GLY A 62 -2.98 -14.53 12.52
CA GLY A 62 -4.22 -14.56 13.27
C GLY A 62 -4.49 -15.91 13.94
N ALA A 63 -5.67 -16.04 14.55
CA ALA A 63 -6.09 -17.30 15.17
C ALA A 63 -6.36 -18.43 14.15
N ASP A 64 -6.56 -18.06 12.88
CA ASP A 64 -6.75 -18.95 11.74
C ASP A 64 -5.70 -18.67 10.65
N PRO A 65 -5.48 -19.62 9.70
CA PRO A 65 -4.45 -19.47 8.66
C PRO A 65 -4.75 -18.40 7.60
N GLU A 66 -5.98 -17.89 7.52
CA GLU A 66 -6.42 -16.95 6.47
C GLU A 66 -6.28 -15.49 6.95
N THR A 67 -6.30 -15.28 8.27
CA THR A 67 -6.20 -13.95 8.87
C THR A 67 -4.75 -13.59 9.19
N GLY A 68 -4.30 -12.42 8.71
CA GLY A 68 -3.07 -11.77 9.14
C GLY A 68 -3.34 -10.35 9.64
N ASP A 69 -2.41 -9.81 10.43
CA ASP A 69 -2.56 -8.45 11.00
C ASP A 69 -2.57 -7.34 9.93
N GLY A 70 -1.91 -7.58 8.79
CA GLY A 70 -1.96 -6.70 7.64
C GLY A 70 -0.72 -6.76 6.75
N ALA A 71 -0.93 -6.58 5.44
CA ALA A 71 0.12 -6.40 4.44
C ALA A 71 -0.33 -5.37 3.41
N GLY A 72 0.61 -4.65 2.80
CA GLY A 72 0.27 -3.65 1.79
C GLY A 72 1.46 -3.17 0.98
N ILE A 73 1.18 -2.67 -0.22
CA ILE A 73 2.14 -1.96 -1.07
C ILE A 73 1.67 -0.53 -1.29
N LEU A 74 2.60 0.41 -1.25
CA LEU A 74 2.40 1.77 -1.75
C LEU A 74 3.14 1.91 -3.07
N MET A 75 2.44 2.40 -4.10
CA MET A 75 3.04 2.63 -5.41
C MET A 75 2.51 3.90 -6.06
N GLN A 76 3.21 4.35 -7.10
CA GLN A 76 2.76 5.46 -7.93
C GLN A 76 1.44 5.12 -8.65
N ILE A 77 0.63 6.13 -8.97
CA ILE A 77 -0.61 5.94 -9.74
C ILE A 77 -0.28 5.29 -11.10
N PRO A 78 -0.77 4.08 -11.38
CA PRO A 78 -0.59 3.40 -12.65
C PRO A 78 -1.55 3.99 -13.70
N ASP A 79 -1.19 5.14 -14.28
CA ASP A 79 -2.04 5.92 -15.21
C ASP A 79 -2.68 5.06 -16.32
N ARG A 80 -1.90 4.17 -16.97
CA ARG A 80 -2.42 3.27 -18.02
C ARG A 80 -3.53 2.34 -17.51
N PHE A 81 -3.40 1.83 -16.29
CA PHE A 81 -4.42 0.98 -15.68
C PHE A 81 -5.67 1.81 -15.37
N PHE A 82 -5.52 2.96 -14.71
CA PHE A 82 -6.65 3.81 -14.32
C PHE A 82 -7.44 4.33 -15.52
N ARG A 83 -6.77 4.73 -16.62
CA ARG A 83 -7.45 5.13 -17.85
C ARG A 83 -8.29 4.02 -18.45
N ARG A 84 -7.75 2.80 -18.49
CA ARG A 84 -8.46 1.64 -19.03
C ARG A 84 -9.71 1.34 -18.19
N VAL A 85 -9.56 1.17 -16.88
CA VAL A 85 -10.70 0.81 -16.01
C VAL A 85 -11.72 1.93 -15.89
N ALA A 86 -11.31 3.21 -15.89
CA ALA A 86 -12.25 4.33 -15.88
C ALA A 86 -13.13 4.33 -17.13
N ARG A 87 -12.56 4.06 -18.31
CA ARG A 87 -13.31 3.95 -19.56
C ARG A 87 -14.21 2.72 -19.58
N GLU A 88 -13.65 1.55 -19.27
CA GLU A 88 -14.33 0.26 -19.42
C GLU A 88 -15.40 0.00 -18.35
N GLU A 89 -15.15 0.40 -17.10
CA GLU A 89 -16.03 0.05 -15.96
C GLU A 89 -16.96 1.20 -15.56
N ILE A 90 -16.56 2.46 -15.81
CA ILE A 90 -17.26 3.66 -15.30
C ILE A 90 -17.75 4.55 -16.46
N GLY A 91 -17.28 4.33 -17.69
CA GLY A 91 -17.61 5.18 -18.83
C GLY A 91 -17.01 6.60 -18.73
N LEU A 92 -15.87 6.74 -18.06
CA LEU A 92 -15.25 8.03 -17.76
C LEU A 92 -13.89 8.20 -18.46
N GLU A 93 -13.68 9.37 -19.07
CA GLU A 93 -12.38 9.81 -19.57
C GLU A 93 -11.62 10.62 -18.49
N LEU A 94 -10.44 10.14 -18.11
CA LEU A 94 -9.62 10.79 -17.09
C LEU A 94 -8.86 12.01 -17.65
N PRO A 95 -8.68 13.07 -16.83
CA PRO A 95 -7.75 14.16 -17.14
C PRO A 95 -6.33 13.67 -17.47
N PRO A 96 -5.46 14.53 -18.04
CA PRO A 96 -4.05 14.20 -18.27
C PRO A 96 -3.34 13.66 -17.02
N ALA A 97 -2.30 12.87 -17.21
CA ALA A 97 -1.52 12.32 -16.10
C ALA A 97 -1.01 13.45 -15.20
N GLY A 98 -1.13 13.27 -13.88
CA GLY A 98 -0.81 14.31 -12.89
C GLY A 98 -1.88 15.40 -12.72
N ARG A 99 -3.00 15.33 -13.45
CA ARG A 99 -4.17 16.22 -13.31
C ARG A 99 -5.41 15.50 -12.77
N PHE A 100 -5.24 14.29 -12.24
CA PHE A 100 -6.26 13.58 -11.48
C PHE A 100 -5.62 12.91 -10.27
N ALA A 101 -6.44 12.67 -9.25
CA ALA A 101 -6.05 11.97 -8.03
C ALA A 101 -6.98 10.76 -7.83
N VAL A 102 -6.52 9.80 -7.04
CA VAL A 102 -7.29 8.62 -6.64
C VAL A 102 -7.31 8.57 -5.13
N GLY A 103 -8.50 8.48 -4.55
CA GLY A 103 -8.68 8.13 -3.13
C GLY A 103 -8.96 6.63 -3.00
N PHE A 104 -8.21 5.96 -2.13
CA PHE A 104 -8.50 4.57 -1.75
C PHE A 104 -9.10 4.57 -0.34
N MET A 105 -10.33 4.09 -0.21
CA MET A 105 -11.14 4.30 1.00
C MET A 105 -11.83 3.02 1.45
N TYR A 106 -11.80 2.74 2.74
CA TYR A 106 -12.68 1.76 3.36
C TYR A 106 -13.96 2.44 3.82
N LEU A 107 -15.09 1.94 3.34
CA LEU A 107 -16.40 2.49 3.61
C LEU A 107 -17.29 1.46 4.34
N PRO A 108 -18.32 1.91 5.07
CA PRO A 108 -19.29 1.02 5.68
C PRO A 108 -19.91 0.02 4.69
N GLN A 109 -20.13 -1.22 5.13
CA GLN A 109 -20.74 -2.27 4.29
C GLN A 109 -22.23 -2.01 4.02
N LYS A 110 -22.95 -1.40 4.97
CA LYS A 110 -24.37 -1.07 4.81
C LYS A 110 -24.54 0.06 3.78
N LYS A 111 -25.16 -0.26 2.64
CA LYS A 111 -25.34 0.64 1.48
C LYS A 111 -25.85 2.05 1.83
N ALA A 112 -26.87 2.14 2.68
CA ALA A 112 -27.43 3.45 3.08
C ALA A 112 -26.42 4.33 3.85
N ILE A 113 -25.62 3.71 4.72
CA ILE A 113 -24.58 4.42 5.47
C ILE A 113 -23.43 4.77 4.51
N ARG A 114 -23.00 3.82 3.67
CA ARG A 114 -21.99 4.05 2.63
C ARG A 114 -22.32 5.26 1.79
N LYS A 115 -23.54 5.33 1.24
CA LYS A 115 -23.95 6.44 0.39
C LYS A 115 -23.93 7.79 1.12
N SER A 116 -24.28 7.79 2.39
CA SER A 116 -24.20 9.00 3.23
C SER A 116 -22.74 9.47 3.39
N VAL A 117 -21.80 8.55 3.58
CA VAL A 117 -20.36 8.85 3.68
C VAL A 117 -19.80 9.30 2.32
N GLU A 118 -20.16 8.63 1.22
CA GLU A 118 -19.78 9.04 -0.14
C GLU A 118 -20.23 10.47 -0.44
N ASN A 119 -21.48 10.82 -0.12
CA ASN A 119 -21.99 12.18 -0.32
C ASN A 119 -21.18 13.23 0.46
N VAL A 120 -20.71 12.90 1.68
CA VAL A 120 -19.85 13.80 2.47
C VAL A 120 -18.49 13.96 1.79
N ILE A 121 -17.89 12.88 1.30
CA ILE A 121 -16.60 12.91 0.61
C ILE A 121 -16.70 13.72 -0.70
N GLU A 122 -17.74 13.47 -1.49
CA GLU A 122 -18.02 14.21 -2.72
C GLU A 122 -18.18 15.71 -2.42
N LYS A 123 -18.96 16.05 -1.39
CA LYS A 123 -19.17 17.43 -0.97
C LYS A 123 -17.85 18.10 -0.57
N VAL A 124 -17.06 17.47 0.29
CA VAL A 124 -15.76 18.03 0.73
C VAL A 124 -14.83 18.24 -0.46
N ALA A 125 -14.76 17.30 -1.40
CA ALA A 125 -13.96 17.48 -2.60
C ALA A 125 -14.40 18.71 -3.41
N MET A 126 -15.71 18.92 -3.57
CA MET A 126 -16.25 20.09 -4.27
C MET A 126 -16.01 21.40 -3.50
N ASP A 127 -16.16 21.38 -2.17
CA ASP A 127 -15.92 22.54 -1.30
C ASP A 127 -14.45 22.99 -1.35
N GLU A 128 -13.51 22.05 -1.53
CA GLU A 128 -12.07 22.31 -1.76
C GLU A 128 -11.73 22.66 -3.22
N GLY A 129 -12.73 22.89 -4.07
CA GLY A 129 -12.56 23.29 -5.47
C GLY A 129 -12.11 22.18 -6.41
N LEU A 130 -12.20 20.91 -5.98
CA LEU A 130 -11.93 19.76 -6.84
C LEU A 130 -13.17 19.36 -7.62
N ARG A 131 -12.95 18.81 -8.83
CA ARG A 131 -14.00 18.15 -9.59
C ARG A 131 -14.06 16.68 -9.20
N PHE A 132 -15.18 16.25 -8.61
CA PHE A 132 -15.46 14.84 -8.42
C PHE A 132 -15.66 14.14 -9.78
N LEU A 133 -14.97 13.01 -10.00
CA LEU A 133 -15.02 12.28 -11.27
C LEU A 133 -15.95 11.07 -11.19
N GLY A 134 -15.83 10.25 -10.15
CA GLY A 134 -16.65 9.06 -10.00
C GLY A 134 -16.11 8.10 -8.95
N TRP A 135 -16.94 7.11 -8.61
CA TRP A 135 -16.60 6.00 -7.74
C TRP A 135 -16.22 4.76 -8.56
N ARG A 136 -15.32 3.95 -8.00
CA ARG A 136 -14.99 2.63 -8.53
C ARG A 136 -14.93 1.64 -7.37
N ASP A 137 -15.75 0.60 -7.41
CA ASP A 137 -15.60 -0.53 -6.50
C ASP A 137 -14.31 -1.29 -6.82
N VAL A 138 -13.50 -1.56 -5.80
CA VAL A 138 -12.25 -2.31 -5.97
C VAL A 138 -12.60 -3.80 -6.01
N PRO A 139 -12.24 -4.53 -7.09
CA PRO A 139 -12.47 -5.97 -7.14
C PRO A 139 -11.63 -6.66 -6.07
N VAL A 140 -12.27 -7.47 -5.24
CA VAL A 140 -11.66 -8.26 -4.16
C VAL A 140 -12.14 -9.71 -4.26
N ASN A 141 -11.31 -10.64 -3.78
CA ASN A 141 -11.72 -12.01 -3.52
C ASN A 141 -11.76 -12.18 -2.00
N ASN A 142 -12.94 -12.46 -1.45
CA ASN A 142 -13.13 -12.68 0.00
C ASN A 142 -13.14 -14.17 0.36
N ASP A 143 -12.87 -15.06 -0.60
CA ASP A 143 -12.75 -16.51 -0.39
C ASP A 143 -11.32 -16.91 0.03
N ILE A 144 -10.43 -15.94 0.22
CA ILE A 144 -9.02 -16.11 0.61
C ILE A 144 -8.69 -15.31 1.86
#